data_AF-A0AAU6PZG8-F1
#
_entry.id   AF-A0AAU6PZG8-F1
#
_cell.length_a   1.000
_cell.length_b   1.000
_cell.length_c   1.000
_cell.angle_alpha   90.00
_cell.angle_beta   90.00
_cell.angle_gamma   90.00
#
_symmetry.space_group_name_H-M   'P 1'
#
loop_
_entity.id
_entity.type
_entity.pdbx_description
1 polymer ?
#
loop_
_entity_poly.entity_id
_entity_poly.type
_entity_poly.pdbx_seq_one_letter_code
_entity_poly.pdbx_strand_id
1 'polypeptide(L)'
;MARFHVVPKSPYSVQFWLLGLDARHGLLTRRGFTKSPAPIGSSFYQFGPLRLHSSGFTLHLPEGELEFCRRCVLFWLNGEVIARQRGFDLSLPAFAEYEAWVAQEYGADYRAAQFAAHKLPPPVRRNLALWLAQLGQAGQVQAA
;
A
#
# COMPACT_ATOMS: atom_id res chain seq x y z
N MET A 1 25.17 21.67 8.04
CA MET A 1 25.11 20.20 7.95
C MET A 1 23.73 19.78 7.49
N ALA A 2 23.58 19.27 6.26
CA ALA A 2 22.31 18.74 5.80
C ALA A 2 22.00 17.47 6.61
N ARG A 3 20.98 17.53 7.49
CA ARG A 3 20.38 16.33 8.06
C ARG A 3 19.82 15.54 6.90
N PHE A 4 20.55 14.53 6.44
CA PHE A 4 19.99 13.49 5.59
C PHE A 4 18.80 12.92 6.36
N HIS A 5 17.59 13.33 5.98
CA HIS A 5 16.37 12.75 6.52
C HIS A 5 16.36 11.30 6.01
N VAL A 6 16.87 10.39 6.84
CA VAL A 6 16.74 8.96 6.60
C VAL A 6 15.27 8.66 6.81
N VAL A 7 14.50 8.71 5.72
CA VAL A 7 13.10 8.27 5.74
C VAL A 7 13.09 6.82 6.21
N PRO A 8 12.33 6.48 7.27
CA PRO A 8 12.33 5.13 7.79
C PRO A 8 11.92 4.10 6.73
N LYS A 9 12.46 2.89 6.86
CA LYS A 9 12.02 1.76 6.03
C LYS A 9 10.52 1.50 6.24
N SER A 10 9.82 1.18 5.16
CA SER A 10 8.39 0.91 5.17
C SER A 10 8.02 0.02 3.97
N PRO A 11 7.28 -1.08 4.19
CA PRO A 11 6.73 -1.91 3.10
C PRO A 11 5.83 -1.07 2.19
N TYR A 12 5.18 -0.03 2.71
CA TYR A 12 4.26 0.81 1.97
C TYR A 12 4.95 1.72 0.94
N SER A 13 6.27 1.85 0.98
CA SER A 13 6.99 2.43 -0.16
C SER A 13 6.80 1.61 -1.44
N VAL A 14 6.79 0.28 -1.31
CA VAL A 14 6.57 -0.65 -2.43
C VAL A 14 5.09 -0.75 -2.75
N GLN A 15 4.23 -0.94 -1.73
CA GLN A 15 2.78 -1.05 -1.93
C GLN A 15 2.19 0.16 -2.67
N PHE A 16 2.54 1.38 -2.29
CA PHE A 16 2.03 2.58 -2.98
C PHE A 16 2.60 2.76 -4.39
N TRP A 17 3.79 2.23 -4.66
CA TRP A 17 4.33 2.22 -6.01
C TRP A 17 3.53 1.26 -6.90
N LEU A 18 3.25 0.05 -6.42
CA LEU A 18 2.40 -0.93 -7.10
C LEU A 18 0.98 -0.41 -7.33
N LEU A 19 0.34 0.14 -6.29
CA LEU A 19 -0.98 0.78 -6.41
C LEU A 19 -0.99 1.92 -7.42
N GLY A 20 0.12 2.65 -7.56
CA GLY A 20 0.28 3.69 -8.58
C GLY A 20 0.33 3.13 -10.00
N LEU A 21 0.94 1.96 -10.22
CA LEU A 21 0.90 1.25 -11.50
C LEU A 21 -0.50 0.71 -11.77
N ASP A 22 -1.10 0.05 -10.77
CA ASP A 22 -2.45 -0.51 -10.85
C ASP A 22 -3.48 0.58 -11.18
N ALA A 23 -3.37 1.76 -10.56
CA ALA A 23 -4.21 2.91 -10.87
C ALA A 23 -4.10 3.36 -12.33
N ARG A 24 -2.88 3.38 -12.90
CA ARG A 24 -2.65 3.77 -14.30
C ARG A 24 -3.20 2.76 -15.29
N HIS A 25 -3.21 1.48 -14.92
CA HIS A 25 -3.76 0.39 -15.73
C HIS A 25 -5.26 0.16 -15.48
N GLY A 26 -5.90 0.95 -14.60
CA GLY A 26 -7.32 0.83 -14.27
C GLY A 26 -7.67 -0.35 -13.36
N LEU A 27 -6.69 -1.03 -12.78
CA LEU A 27 -6.89 -2.19 -11.90
C LEU A 27 -7.66 -1.84 -10.63
N LEU A 28 -7.43 -0.66 -10.03
CA LEU A 28 -8.19 -0.22 -8.86
C LEU A 28 -9.68 -0.10 -9.20
N THR A 29 -10.02 0.50 -10.34
CA THR A 29 -11.41 0.57 -10.79
C THR A 29 -12.00 -0.82 -11.03
N ARG A 30 -11.24 -1.74 -11.65
CA ARG A 30 -11.66 -3.13 -11.86
C ARG A 30 -11.91 -3.89 -10.56
N ARG A 31 -11.10 -3.66 -9.52
CA ARG A 31 -11.33 -4.22 -8.17
C ARG A 31 -12.63 -3.71 -7.54
N GLY A 32 -13.15 -2.58 -8.01
CA GLY A 32 -14.35 -1.92 -7.49
C GLY A 32 -14.07 -0.61 -6.75
N PHE A 33 -12.85 -0.06 -6.80
CA PHE A 33 -12.59 1.24 -6.18
C PHE A 33 -13.36 2.35 -6.92
N THR A 34 -14.06 3.19 -6.16
CA THR A 34 -14.65 4.43 -6.65
C THR A 34 -13.61 5.53 -6.63
N LYS A 35 -13.34 6.13 -7.79
CA LYS A 35 -12.38 7.24 -7.94
C LYS A 35 -13.10 8.58 -7.77
N SER A 36 -12.56 9.46 -6.93
CA SER A 36 -13.05 10.84 -6.78
C SER A 36 -11.91 11.87 -6.88
N PRO A 37 -12.18 13.10 -7.35
CA PRO A 37 -11.18 14.15 -7.35
C PRO A 37 -10.75 14.51 -5.93
N ALA A 38 -9.45 14.72 -5.73
CA ALA A 38 -8.96 15.37 -4.51
C ALA A 38 -8.90 16.88 -4.72
N PRO A 39 -9.02 17.69 -3.65
CA PRO A 39 -8.88 19.15 -3.75
C PRO A 39 -7.57 19.60 -4.40
N ILE A 40 -6.48 18.85 -4.18
CA ILE A 40 -5.16 19.09 -4.76
C ILE A 40 -4.50 17.74 -5.08
N GLY A 41 -3.93 17.61 -6.28
CA GLY A 41 -3.05 16.49 -6.63
C GLY A 41 -3.78 15.27 -7.19
N SER A 42 -3.45 14.08 -6.68
CA SER A 42 -3.95 12.81 -7.22
C SER A 42 -5.37 12.51 -6.73
N SER A 43 -6.12 11.68 -7.45
CA SER A 43 -7.46 11.26 -7.02
C SER A 43 -7.46 10.42 -5.74
N PHE A 44 -8.56 10.46 -5.01
CA PHE A 44 -8.89 9.46 -4.00
C PHE A 44 -9.48 8.22 -4.65
N TYR A 45 -9.23 7.06 -4.06
CA TYR A 45 -9.85 5.79 -4.42
C TYR A 45 -10.45 5.16 -3.16
N GLN A 46 -11.75 4.87 -3.18
CA GLN A 46 -12.47 4.25 -2.05
C GLN A 46 -12.94 2.84 -2.40
N PHE A 47 -12.68 1.87 -1.53
CA PHE A 47 -13.27 0.53 -1.61
C PHE A 47 -13.56 0.01 -0.20
N GLY A 48 -14.83 -0.21 0.12
CA GLY A 48 -15.27 -0.60 1.46
C GLY A 48 -14.69 0.34 2.53
N PRO A 49 -13.99 -0.19 3.56
CA PRO A 49 -13.40 0.62 4.64
C PRO A 49 -12.10 1.34 4.25
N LEU A 50 -11.52 1.05 3.09
CA LEU A 50 -10.20 1.56 2.69
C LEU A 50 -10.35 2.74 1.73
N ARG A 51 -9.71 3.87 2.09
CA ARG A 51 -9.50 5.02 1.22
C ARG A 51 -8.02 5.18 0.91
N LEU A 52 -7.68 5.24 -0.36
CA LEU A 52 -6.32 5.47 -0.84
C LEU A 52 -6.16 6.88 -1.42
N HIS A 53 -5.01 7.48 -1.17
CA HIS A 53 -4.54 8.69 -1.84
C HIS A 53 -3.04 8.58 -2.10
N SER A 54 -2.49 9.35 -3.04
CA SER A 54 -1.04 9.33 -3.29
C SER A 54 -0.20 9.61 -2.03
N SER A 55 -0.71 10.36 -1.06
CA SER A 55 -0.01 10.72 0.18
C SER A 55 -0.12 9.69 1.31
N GLY A 56 -1.01 8.69 1.21
CA GLY A 56 -1.38 7.85 2.35
C GLY A 56 -2.68 7.10 2.18
N PHE A 57 -3.19 6.54 3.26
CA PHE A 57 -4.50 5.90 3.29
C PHE A 57 -5.24 6.21 4.59
N THR A 58 -6.56 6.05 4.55
CA THR A 58 -7.38 5.87 5.75
C THR A 58 -8.07 4.52 5.68
N LEU A 59 -8.18 3.85 6.83
CA LEU A 59 -8.78 2.54 6.96
C LEU A 59 -9.72 2.53 8.16
N HIS A 60 -11.01 2.27 7.93
CA HIS A 60 -11.98 2.13 8.99
C HIS A 60 -11.92 0.73 9.60
N LEU A 61 -11.57 0.65 10.89
CA LEU A 61 -11.44 -0.57 11.68
C LEU A 61 -12.49 -0.59 12.80
N PRO A 62 -12.79 -1.76 13.40
CA PRO A 62 -13.67 -1.82 14.57
C PRO A 62 -13.21 -0.96 15.75
N GLU A 63 -11.89 -0.77 15.91
CA GLU A 63 -11.30 0.04 16.98
C GLU A 63 -11.14 1.54 16.63
N GLY A 64 -11.45 1.94 15.39
CA GLY A 64 -11.35 3.33 14.97
C GLY A 64 -10.89 3.55 13.53
N GLU A 65 -10.65 4.82 13.19
CA GLU A 65 -10.05 5.19 11.91
C GLU A 65 -8.53 5.20 12.02
N LEU A 66 -7.89 4.38 11.21
CA LEU A 66 -6.44 4.32 11.05
C LEU A 66 -6.02 5.19 9.85
N GLU A 67 -5.16 6.16 10.09
CA GLU A 67 -4.57 7.00 9.04
C GLU A 67 -3.08 6.71 8.90
N PHE A 68 -2.59 6.67 7.66
CA PHE A 68 -1.16 6.53 7.38
C PHE A 68 -0.67 7.67 6.49
N CYS A 69 0.40 8.35 6.92
CA CYS A 69 1.11 9.34 6.11
C CYS A 69 2.38 8.75 5.50
N ARG A 70 2.42 8.63 4.17
CA ARG A 70 3.56 8.05 3.44
C ARG A 70 4.83 8.88 3.57
N ARG A 71 4.71 10.21 3.62
CA ARG A 71 5.88 11.13 3.69
C ARG A 71 6.59 11.04 5.03
N CYS A 72 5.82 10.93 6.12
CA CYS A 72 6.34 10.91 7.48
C CYS A 72 6.52 9.49 8.01
N VAL A 73 5.92 8.48 7.35
CA VAL A 73 5.88 7.08 7.80
C VAL A 73 5.32 6.98 9.23
N LEU A 74 4.21 7.68 9.45
CA LEU A 74 3.51 7.77 10.72
C LEU A 74 2.09 7.23 10.56
N PHE A 75 1.58 6.69 11.67
CA PHE A 75 0.23 6.19 11.80
C PHE A 75 -0.49 6.94 12.90
N TRP A 76 -1.77 7.23 12.66
CA TRP A 76 -2.68 7.76 13.67
C TRP A 76 -3.86 6.81 13.80
N LEU A 77 -4.30 6.55 15.02
CA LEU A 77 -5.56 5.85 15.29
C LEU A 77 -6.45 6.82 16.05
N ASN A 78 -7.61 7.17 15.49
CA ASN A 78 -8.53 8.16 16.04
C ASN A 78 -7.83 9.51 16.38
N GLY A 79 -6.91 9.94 15.52
CA GLY A 79 -6.16 11.19 15.69
C GLY A 79 -4.93 11.11 16.61
N GLU A 80 -4.68 9.99 17.28
CA GLU A 80 -3.50 9.81 18.14
C GLU A 80 -2.39 9.06 17.42
N VAL A 81 -1.15 9.54 17.51
CA VAL A 81 0.02 8.86 16.92
C VAL A 81 0.23 7.52 17.61
N ILE A 82 0.26 6.44 16.84
CA ILE A 82 0.54 5.09 17.35
C ILE A 82 1.93 4.58 16.92
N ALA A 83 2.39 3.52 17.58
CA ALA A 83 3.59 2.82 17.18
C ALA A 83 3.47 2.27 15.75
N ARG A 84 4.52 2.45 14.94
CA ARG A 84 4.50 2.04 13.52
C ARG A 84 4.20 0.55 13.32
N GLN A 85 4.75 -0.31 14.17
CA GLN A 85 4.50 -1.75 14.06
C GLN A 85 3.01 -2.05 14.21
N ARG A 86 2.36 -1.48 15.23
CA ARG A 86 0.91 -1.59 15.40
C ARG A 86 0.15 -1.07 14.17
N GLY A 87 0.54 0.07 13.63
CA GLY A 87 -0.07 0.61 12.40
C GLY A 87 0.05 -0.33 11.21
N PHE A 88 1.22 -0.95 11.00
CA PHE A 88 1.42 -1.98 9.98
C PHE A 88 0.53 -3.19 10.27
N ASP A 89 0.52 -3.72 11.48
CA ASP A 89 -0.26 -4.91 11.85
C ASP A 89 -1.76 -4.71 11.61
N LEU A 90 -2.29 -3.52 11.95
CA LEU A 90 -3.69 -3.17 11.76
C LEU A 90 -4.10 -3.02 10.28
N SER A 91 -3.19 -2.56 9.42
CA SER A 91 -3.49 -2.32 8.00
C SER A 91 -3.04 -3.45 7.07
N LEU A 92 -2.18 -4.35 7.55
CA LEU A 92 -1.67 -5.48 6.78
C LEU A 92 -2.78 -6.34 6.16
N PRO A 93 -3.86 -6.71 6.88
CA PRO A 93 -4.91 -7.55 6.31
C PRO A 93 -5.57 -6.95 5.07
N ALA A 94 -5.86 -5.64 5.07
CA ALA A 94 -6.50 -4.97 3.94
C ALA A 94 -5.62 -4.98 2.67
N PHE A 95 -4.30 -4.79 2.84
CA PHE A 95 -3.37 -4.87 1.71
C PHE A 95 -3.07 -6.30 1.29
N ALA A 96 -3.02 -7.25 2.22
CA ALA A 96 -2.87 -8.66 1.91
C ALA A 96 -4.06 -9.19 1.10
N GLU A 97 -5.28 -8.81 1.46
CA GLU A 97 -6.50 -9.14 0.69
C GLU A 97 -6.42 -8.58 -0.74
N TYR A 98 -5.99 -7.32 -0.89
CA TYR A 98 -5.82 -6.72 -2.22
C TYR A 98 -4.77 -7.46 -3.06
N GLU A 99 -3.61 -7.79 -2.49
CA GLU A 99 -2.56 -8.51 -3.21
C GLU A 99 -2.98 -9.96 -3.54
N ALA A 100 -3.73 -10.62 -2.66
CA ALA A 100 -4.32 -11.93 -2.93
C ALA A 100 -5.29 -11.87 -4.12
N TRP A 101 -6.16 -10.86 -4.17
CA TRP A 101 -7.04 -10.63 -5.32
C TRP A 101 -6.24 -10.40 -6.61
N VAL A 102 -5.17 -9.59 -6.57
CA VAL A 102 -4.31 -9.36 -7.74
C VAL A 102 -3.69 -10.68 -8.23
N ALA A 103 -3.19 -11.51 -7.32
CA ALA A 103 -2.61 -12.81 -7.66
C ALA A 103 -3.66 -13.77 -8.25
N GLN A 104 -4.88 -13.76 -7.71
CA GLN A 104 -5.99 -14.57 -8.22
C GLN A 104 -6.40 -14.14 -9.64
N GLU A 105 -6.47 -12.84 -9.90
CA GLU A 105 -6.96 -12.28 -11.16
C GLU A 105 -5.91 -12.33 -12.28
N TYR A 106 -4.63 -12.09 -11.95
CA TYR A 106 -3.55 -11.93 -12.95
C TYR A 106 -2.45 -12.99 -12.85
N GLY A 107 -2.56 -13.93 -11.91
CA GLY A 107 -1.58 -14.98 -11.67
C GLY A 107 -0.48 -14.61 -10.67
N ALA A 108 0.12 -15.62 -10.04
CA ALA A 108 1.13 -15.46 -8.99
C ALA A 108 2.39 -14.71 -9.45
N ASP A 109 2.75 -14.79 -10.74
CA ASP A 109 3.94 -14.14 -11.30
C ASP A 109 3.72 -12.67 -11.69
N TYR A 110 2.49 -12.16 -11.59
CA TYR A 110 2.15 -10.80 -12.06
C TYR A 110 3.02 -9.73 -11.40
N ARG A 111 3.20 -9.78 -10.08
CA ARG A 111 4.05 -8.81 -9.36
C ARG A 111 5.52 -8.95 -9.72
N ALA A 112 6.02 -10.17 -9.92
CA ALA A 112 7.38 -10.41 -10.38
C ALA A 112 7.62 -9.76 -11.76
N ALA A 113 6.67 -9.93 -12.69
CA ALA A 113 6.71 -9.28 -13.99
C ALA A 113 6.72 -7.75 -13.88
N GLN A 114 5.91 -7.14 -12.98
CA GLN A 114 5.94 -5.70 -12.73
C GLN A 114 7.31 -5.23 -12.21
N PHE A 115 7.94 -5.96 -11.30
CA PHE A 115 9.27 -5.58 -10.81
C PHE A 115 10.35 -5.71 -11.90
N ALA A 116 10.25 -6.70 -12.78
CA ALA A 116 11.19 -6.90 -13.89
C ALA A 116 11.01 -5.86 -15.01
N ALA A 117 9.77 -5.46 -15.30
CA ALA A 117 9.44 -4.52 -16.38
C ALA A 117 9.83 -3.06 -16.08
N HIS A 118 10.14 -2.72 -14.83
CA HIS A 118 10.37 -1.34 -14.42
C HIS A 118 11.71 -1.11 -13.72
N LYS A 119 12.36 0.02 -14.03
CA LYS A 119 13.49 0.51 -13.24
C LYS A 119 12.99 0.96 -11.86
N LEU A 120 13.26 0.14 -10.84
CA LEU A 120 12.77 0.39 -9.48
C LEU A 120 13.33 1.68 -8.88
N PRO A 121 12.45 2.61 -8.44
CA PRO A 121 12.88 3.79 -7.71
C PRO A 121 13.67 3.43 -6.44
N PRO A 122 14.63 4.26 -6.00
CA PRO A 122 15.46 3.94 -4.83
C PRO A 122 14.68 3.56 -3.55
N PRO A 123 13.54 4.19 -3.20
CA PRO A 123 12.74 3.77 -2.05
C PRO A 123 12.11 2.38 -2.20
N VAL A 124 11.68 2.02 -3.42
CA VAL A 124 11.08 0.71 -3.71
C VAL A 124 12.15 -0.37 -3.57
N ARG A 125 13.29 -0.19 -4.23
CA ARG A 125 14.42 -1.15 -4.17
C ARG A 125 14.90 -1.39 -2.74
N ARG A 126 14.99 -0.34 -1.92
CA ARG A 126 15.45 -0.43 -0.52
C ARG A 126 14.48 -1.16 0.42
N ASN A 127 13.20 -1.23 0.05
CA ASN A 127 12.14 -1.80 0.89
C ASN A 127 11.51 -3.07 0.29
N LEU A 128 11.99 -3.54 -0.87
CA LEU A 128 11.42 -4.70 -1.56
C LEU A 128 11.46 -5.97 -0.69
N ALA A 129 12.59 -6.27 -0.06
CA ALA A 129 12.69 -7.43 0.83
C ALA A 129 11.71 -7.37 2.02
N LEU A 130 11.50 -6.18 2.58
CA LEU A 130 10.54 -5.97 3.67
C LEU A 130 9.10 -6.17 3.19
N TRP A 131 8.77 -5.65 2.01
CA TRP A 131 7.46 -5.86 1.40
C TRP A 131 7.21 -7.33 1.07
N LEU A 132 8.20 -8.04 0.50
CA LEU A 132 8.08 -9.47 0.19
C LEU A 132 7.80 -10.30 1.45
N ALA A 133 8.45 -9.99 2.57
CA ALA A 133 8.26 -10.69 3.84
C ALA A 133 6.87 -10.45 4.49
N GLN A 134 6.18 -9.36 4.12
CA GLN A 134 4.92 -8.95 4.78
C GLN A 134 3.69 -9.10 3.88
N LEU A 135 3.82 -8.77 2.59
CA LEU A 135 2.71 -8.70 1.64
C LEU A 135 2.95 -9.55 0.39
N GLY A 136 4.21 -9.79 0.00
CA GLY A 136 4.53 -10.57 -1.19
C GLY A 136 4.19 -12.06 -1.10
N GLN A 137 3.94 -12.59 0.11
CA GLN A 137 3.52 -13.98 0.31
C GLN A 137 2.00 -14.20 0.18
N ALA A 138 1.19 -13.15 0.05
CA ALA A 138 -0.27 -13.28 -0.05
C ALA A 138 -0.73 -14.10 -1.27
N GLY A 139 0.11 -14.25 -2.31
CA GLY A 139 -0.13 -15.14 -3.45
C GLY A 139 0.21 -16.62 -3.22
N GLN A 140 0.82 -17.00 -2.08
CA GLN A 140 1.14 -18.39 -1.74
C GLN A 140 0.13 -19.04 -0.78
N VAL A 141 -0.75 -18.24 -0.15
CA VAL A 141 -1.73 -18.72 0.84
C VAL A 141 -3.08 -18.96 0.16
N GLN A 142 -3.13 -19.89 -0.80
CA GLN A 142 -4.39 -20.54 -1.25
C GLN A 142 -4.13 -21.76 -2.17
N ALA A 143 -3.08 -22.53 -1.88
CA ALA A 143 -2.93 -23.88 -2.40
C ALA A 143 -2.77 -24.85 -1.23
N ALA A 144 -3.90 -25.15 -0.58
CA ALA A 144 -4.05 -26.29 0.32
C ALA A 144 -5.41 -26.93 0.03
#